data_AF-A0A4Z0E5G8-F1
#
_entry.id   AF-A0A4Z0E5G8-F1
#
_cell.length_a   1.000
_cell.length_b   1.000
_cell.length_c   1.000
_cell.angle_alpha   90.00
_cell.angle_beta   90.00
_cell.angle_gamma   90.00
#
_symmetry.space_group_name_H-M   'P 1'
#
loop_
_entity.id
_entity.type
_entity.pdbx_description
1 polymer ?
#
loop_
_entity_poly.entity_id
_entity_poly.type
_entity_poly.pdbx_seq_one_letter_code
_entity_poly.pdbx_strand_id
1 'polypeptide(L)'
;MSKPIHLLRRGQCRFAVTPHSAPSHLFCAEPVEHEKSSYCAHHAEICFDRRSAEQRRADAERAAIAREAMRKPKDATYGPLLLSRLGIDTVSEDAA
;
A
#
# COMPACT_ATOMS: atom_id res chain seq x y z
N MET A 1 -14.40 13.73 11.85
CA MET A 1 -13.22 14.56 12.27
C MET A 1 -12.45 13.83 13.37
N SER A 2 -11.15 13.62 13.21
CA SER A 2 -10.31 12.87 14.16
C SER A 2 -10.02 13.63 15.47
N LYS A 3 -9.78 12.88 16.56
CA LYS A 3 -9.61 13.43 17.92
C LYS A 3 -8.57 12.65 18.74
N PRO A 4 -7.88 13.27 19.71
CA PRO A 4 -7.07 12.54 20.68
C PRO A 4 -7.93 11.71 21.65
N ILE A 5 -7.33 10.69 22.28
CA ILE A 5 -8.07 9.71 23.10
C ILE A 5 -8.85 10.34 24.26
N HIS A 6 -8.32 11.38 24.89
CA HIS A 6 -8.96 12.05 26.04
C HIS A 6 -10.19 12.89 25.65
N LEU A 7 -10.36 13.21 24.36
CA LEU A 7 -11.55 13.91 23.83
C LEU A 7 -12.56 12.95 23.18
N LEU A 8 -12.26 11.65 23.18
CA LEU A 8 -13.10 10.64 22.56
C LEU A 8 -14.26 10.24 23.49
N ARG A 9 -15.49 10.37 23.00
CA ARG A 9 -16.70 10.02 23.77
C ARG A 9 -17.05 8.54 23.62
N ARG A 10 -17.88 8.03 24.54
CA ARG A 10 -18.52 6.71 24.36
C ARG A 10 -19.36 6.73 23.09
N GLY A 11 -19.28 5.63 22.31
CA GLY A 11 -19.95 5.54 21.00
C GLY A 11 -19.17 6.18 19.84
N GLN A 12 -17.92 6.59 20.04
CA GLN A 12 -17.05 7.09 18.96
C GLN A 12 -15.93 6.10 18.63
N CYS A 13 -15.60 6.03 17.33
CA CYS A 13 -14.64 5.09 16.77
C CYS A 13 -13.23 5.29 17.33
N ARG A 14 -12.65 4.20 17.83
CA ARG A 14 -11.32 4.12 18.46
C ARG A 14 -10.21 3.68 17.49
N PHE A 15 -10.45 3.74 16.18
CA PHE A 15 -9.42 3.41 15.20
C PHE A 15 -8.35 4.51 15.17
N ALA A 16 -7.07 4.15 15.38
CA ALA A 16 -5.96 5.08 15.32
C ALA A 16 -5.66 5.46 13.86
N VAL A 17 -5.68 6.74 13.54
CA VAL A 17 -5.47 7.27 12.17
C VAL A 17 -4.10 7.91 11.97
N THR A 18 -3.29 7.95 13.03
CA THR A 18 -1.90 8.42 13.01
C THR A 18 -0.94 7.27 13.31
N PRO A 19 0.26 7.27 12.72
CA PRO A 19 1.30 6.30 13.05
C PRO A 19 1.68 6.31 14.53
N HIS A 20 2.22 5.19 15.02
CA HIS A 20 2.66 5.10 16.43
C HIS A 20 3.79 6.05 16.79
N SER A 21 4.60 6.44 15.80
CA SER A 21 5.69 7.42 15.93
C SER A 21 5.24 8.88 15.88
N ALA A 22 3.95 9.15 15.65
CA ALA A 22 3.46 10.52 15.58
C ALA A 22 3.54 11.21 16.95
N PRO A 23 3.83 12.53 16.99
CA PRO A 23 3.91 13.29 18.25
C PRO A 23 2.57 13.35 18.99
N SER A 24 1.45 13.17 18.28
CA SER A 24 0.12 13.06 18.86
C SER A 24 -0.66 11.93 18.20
N HIS A 25 -1.21 11.04 19.01
CA HIS A 25 -2.08 9.96 18.56
C HIS A 25 -3.52 10.47 18.36
N LEU A 26 -4.02 10.37 17.14
CA LEU A 26 -5.39 10.72 16.78
C LEU A 26 -6.19 9.48 16.42
N PHE A 27 -7.49 9.55 16.71
CA PHE A 27 -8.47 8.51 16.51
C PHE A 27 -9.58 9.00 15.60
N CYS A 28 -10.19 8.09 14.83
CA CYS A 28 -11.21 8.38 13.83
C CYS A 28 -12.39 9.22 14.37
N ALA A 29 -12.90 8.88 15.56
CA ALA A 29 -13.98 9.57 16.27
C ALA A 29 -15.34 9.64 15.56
N GLU A 30 -15.51 8.97 14.41
CA GLU A 30 -16.81 8.79 13.78
C GLU A 30 -17.77 7.98 14.67
N PRO A 31 -19.09 8.18 14.57
CA PRO A 31 -20.07 7.43 15.36
C PRO A 31 -19.97 5.92 15.15
N VAL A 32 -20.22 5.17 16.22
CA VAL A 32 -20.33 3.72 16.18
C VAL A 32 -21.81 3.33 16.18
N GLU A 33 -22.24 2.57 15.17
CA GLU A 33 -23.64 2.16 15.00
C GLU A 33 -24.09 1.07 15.98
N HIS A 34 -23.15 0.29 16.52
CA HIS A 34 -23.43 -0.82 17.42
C HIS A 34 -22.74 -0.63 18.77
N GLU A 35 -23.50 -0.64 19.87
CA GLU A 35 -22.96 -0.43 21.23
C GLU A 35 -21.86 -1.43 21.63
N LYS A 36 -21.81 -2.60 20.99
CA LYS A 36 -20.79 -3.63 21.23
C LYS A 36 -19.51 -3.44 20.41
N SER A 37 -19.48 -2.53 19.44
CA SER A 37 -18.31 -2.25 18.61
C SER A 37 -17.48 -1.11 19.21
N SER A 38 -16.17 -1.16 19.00
CA SER A 38 -15.26 -0.02 19.26
C SER A 38 -14.99 0.81 18.01
N TYR A 39 -15.49 0.39 16.86
CA TYR A 39 -15.17 0.94 15.54
C TYR A 39 -16.43 1.29 14.75
N CYS A 40 -16.38 2.36 13.96
CA CYS A 40 -17.41 2.67 12.98
C CYS A 40 -17.46 1.59 11.89
N ALA A 41 -18.52 1.59 11.05
CA ALA A 41 -18.73 0.57 10.00
C ALA A 41 -17.47 0.33 9.15
N HIS A 42 -16.87 1.41 8.62
CA HIS A 42 -15.67 1.32 7.80
C HIS A 42 -14.47 0.66 8.52
N HIS A 43 -14.16 1.08 9.74
CA HIS A 43 -13.01 0.53 10.46
C HIS A 43 -13.28 -0.84 11.07
N ALA A 44 -14.56 -1.20 11.30
CA ALA A 44 -14.94 -2.55 11.68
C ALA A 44 -14.63 -3.55 10.55
N GLU A 45 -14.84 -3.17 9.29
CA GLU A 45 -14.46 -3.99 8.12
C GLU A 45 -12.95 -4.20 8.05
N ILE A 46 -12.15 -3.18 8.35
CA ILE A 46 -10.69 -3.26 8.38
C ILE A 46 -10.22 -4.17 9.52
N CYS A 47 -10.73 -3.96 10.74
CA CYS A 47 -10.25 -4.65 11.94
C CYS A 47 -10.71 -6.11 12.03
N PHE A 48 -11.92 -6.41 11.57
CA PHE A 48 -12.51 -7.75 11.70
C PHE A 48 -12.54 -8.52 10.39
N ASP A 49 -11.86 -8.00 9.37
CA ASP A 49 -11.69 -8.56 8.04
C ASP A 49 -12.91 -9.38 7.59
N ARG A 50 -14.02 -8.67 7.33
CA ARG A 50 -15.28 -9.30 6.86
C ARG A 50 -15.17 -9.85 5.44
N ARG A 51 -13.97 -9.95 4.87
CA ARG A 51 -13.74 -10.54 3.55
C ARG A 51 -14.23 -11.98 3.52
N SER A 52 -14.98 -12.32 2.48
CA SER A 52 -15.36 -13.70 2.21
C SER A 52 -14.11 -14.56 1.96
N ALA A 53 -14.26 -15.88 2.09
CA ALA A 53 -13.16 -16.80 1.78
C ALA A 53 -12.63 -16.61 0.34
N GLU A 54 -13.52 -16.24 -0.59
CA GLU A 54 -13.20 -15.96 -1.99
C GLU A 54 -12.39 -14.67 -2.15
N GLN A 55 -12.75 -13.59 -1.45
CA GLN A 55 -11.99 -12.34 -1.47
C GLN A 55 -10.58 -12.53 -0.91
N ARG A 56 -10.42 -13.32 0.16
CA ARG A 56 -9.11 -13.65 0.72
C ARG A 56 -8.24 -14.44 -0.27
N ARG A 57 -8.82 -15.36 -1.04
CA ARG A 57 -8.10 -16.11 -2.09
C ARG A 57 -7.65 -15.19 -3.22
N ALA A 58 -8.54 -14.32 -3.70
CA ALA A 58 -8.22 -13.36 -4.76
C ALA A 58 -7.10 -12.38 -4.34
N ASP A 59 -7.12 -11.90 -3.09
CA ASP A 59 -6.06 -11.05 -2.55
C ASP A 59 -4.72 -11.78 -2.42
N ALA A 60 -4.74 -13.05 -1.99
CA ALA A 60 -3.54 -13.87 -1.90
C ALA A 60 -2.91 -14.12 -3.28
N GLU A 61 -3.73 -14.38 -4.30
CA GLU A 61 -3.28 -14.55 -5.68
C GLU A 61 -2.65 -13.26 -6.23
N ARG A 62 -3.31 -12.10 -6.05
CA ARG A 62 -2.75 -10.80 -6.43
C ARG A 62 -1.43 -10.51 -5.73
N ALA A 63 -1.32 -10.81 -4.44
CA ALA A 63 -0.10 -10.63 -3.68
C ALA A 63 1.03 -11.54 -4.16
N ALA A 64 0.72 -12.79 -4.56
CA ALA A 64 1.70 -13.71 -5.13
C ALA A 64 2.24 -13.21 -6.48
N ILE A 65 1.36 -12.73 -7.37
CA ILE A 65 1.75 -12.13 -8.66
C ILE A 65 2.63 -10.90 -8.44
N ALA A 66 2.25 -10.01 -7.52
CA ALA A 66 3.02 -8.81 -7.21
C ALA A 66 4.41 -9.15 -6.64
N ARG A 67 4.51 -10.16 -5.78
CA ARG A 67 5.80 -10.64 -5.24
C ARG A 67 6.69 -11.22 -6.33
N GLU A 68 6.14 -12.04 -7.22
CA GLU A 68 6.91 -12.62 -8.34
C GLU A 68 7.36 -11.53 -9.32
N ALA A 69 6.53 -10.51 -9.59
CA ALA A 69 6.89 -9.37 -10.42
C ALA A 69 8.00 -8.49 -9.78
N MET A 70 7.98 -8.32 -8.45
CA MET A 70 9.03 -7.59 -7.73
C MET A 70 10.33 -8.40 -7.57
N ARG A 71 10.26 -9.72 -7.71
CA ARG A 71 11.42 -10.62 -7.78
C ARG A 71 12.06 -10.51 -9.17
N LYS A 72 12.64 -9.35 -9.51
CA LYS A 72 13.53 -9.25 -10.67
C LYS A 72 14.68 -10.27 -10.52
N PRO A 73 15.10 -10.94 -11.61
CA PRO A 73 16.31 -11.73 -11.60
C PRO A 73 17.51 -10.80 -11.35
N LYS A 74 18.43 -11.20 -10.47
CA LYS A 74 19.72 -10.52 -10.26
C LYS A 74 20.65 -10.63 -11.47
N ASP A 75 20.28 -11.43 -12.47
CA ASP A 75 21.09 -11.67 -13.66
C ASP A 75 20.45 -10.99 -14.87
N ALA A 76 20.77 -9.71 -15.02
CA ALA A 76 20.63 -9.02 -16.29
C ALA A 76 21.99 -8.38 -16.60
N THR A 77 22.95 -9.25 -16.84
CA THR A 77 24.20 -8.99 -17.56
C THR A 77 23.85 -8.49 -18.97
N TYR A 78 23.33 -7.28 -19.10
CA TYR A 78 23.29 -6.58 -20.38
C TYR A 78 24.68 -5.98 -20.61
N GLY A 79 25.57 -6.84 -21.13
CA GLY A 79 26.75 -6.41 -21.84
C GLY A 79 26.37 -5.50 -23.02
N PRO A 80 27.35 -4.78 -23.61
CA PRO A 80 27.14 -3.69 -24.56
C PRO A 80 26.65 -4.18 -25.94
N LEU A 81 25.46 -4.77 -26.02
CA LEU A 81 24.84 -5.29 -27.24
C LEU A 81 23.43 -4.75 -27.46
N LEU A 82 23.17 -3.53 -27.00
CA LEU A 82 21.96 -2.75 -27.32
C LEU A 82 22.29 -1.46 -28.07
N LEU A 83 23.31 -1.50 -28.94
CA LEU A 83 23.65 -0.38 -29.84
C LEU A 83 23.66 -0.74 -31.33
N SER A 84 23.40 -2.00 -31.71
CA SER A 84 23.37 -2.41 -33.12
C SER A 84 21.97 -2.35 -33.78
N ARG A 85 20.97 -1.75 -33.11
CA ARG A 85 19.56 -1.81 -33.57
C ARG A 85 18.91 -0.46 -33.88
N LEU A 86 19.67 0.64 -33.81
CA LEU A 86 19.15 1.97 -34.15
C LEU A 86 19.66 2.54 -35.47
N GLY A 87 20.46 1.81 -36.25
CA GLY A 87 20.85 2.25 -37.61
C GLY A 87 21.36 3.69 -37.65
N ILE A 88 22.09 4.10 -36.60
CA ILE A 88 22.71 5.42 -36.57
C ILE A 88 24.04 5.22 -37.27
N ASP A 89 24.04 5.51 -38.56
CA ASP A 89 25.28 5.75 -39.30
C ASP A 89 26.04 6.83 -38.53
N THR A 90 27.18 6.46 -37.95
CA THR A 90 28.12 7.41 -37.37
C THR A 90 28.68 8.24 -38.53
N VAL A 91 28.00 9.33 -38.86
CA VAL A 91 28.54 10.38 -39.70
C VAL A 91 29.67 11.07 -38.95
N SER A 92 30.87 10.89 -39.52
CA SER A 92 31.97 11.85 -39.68
C SER A 92 32.53 12.55 -38.43
N GLU A 93 33.84 12.39 -38.22
CA GLU A 93 34.71 13.55 -37.99
C GLU A 93 36.10 13.26 -38.59
N ASP A 94 36.46 14.07 -39.58
CA ASP A 94 37.83 14.27 -40.04
C ASP A 94 38.73 14.67 -38.86
N ALA A 95 39.88 14.03 -38.73
CA ALA A 95 41.01 14.59 -38.01
C ALA A 95 42.28 14.37 -38.85
N ALA A 96 42.91 15.49 -39.14
CA ALA A 96 44.05 15.69 -40.05
C ALA A 96 45.35 15.01 -39.62
#